data_AF-A0A964UMJ9-F1
#
_entry.id   AF-A0A964UMJ9-F1
#
_cell.length_a   1.000
_cell.length_b   1.000
_cell.length_c   1.000
_cell.angle_alpha   90.00
_cell.angle_beta   90.00
_cell.angle_gamma   90.00
#
_symmetry.space_group_name_H-M   'P 1'
#
loop_
_entity.id
_entity.type
_entity.pdbx_description
1 polymer ?
#
loop_
_entity_poly.entity_id
_entity_poly.type
_entity_poly.pdbx_seq_one_letter_code
_entity_poly.pdbx_strand_id
1 'polypeptide(L)' 'MRTTLVHVSDIHFGVENRAALAAVEGAIAREAPDALVCTGDLTQRAKHREYEAAARWFA' A
#
# COMPACT_ATOMS: atom_id res chain seq x y z
N MET A 1 16.88 -11.66 16.51
CA MET A 1 15.62 -11.57 15.75
C MET A 1 15.85 -10.64 14.58
N ARG A 2 15.27 -10.93 13.40
CA ARG A 2 15.38 -10.09 12.20
C ARG A 2 14.04 -9.41 11.99
N THR A 3 14.04 -8.09 11.85
CA THR A 3 12.85 -7.32 11.44
C THR A 3 12.80 -7.23 9.92
N THR A 4 11.64 -7.52 9.35
CA THR A 4 11.36 -7.46 7.92
C THR A 4 10.26 -6.44 7.66
N LEU A 5 10.53 -5.49 6.79
CA LEU A 5 9.61 -4.41 6.44
C LEU A 5 9.28 -4.47 4.95
N VAL A 6 8.01 -4.25 4.61
CA VAL A 6 7.61 -3.92 3.23
C VAL A 6 7.54 -2.41 3.12
N HIS A 7 8.20 -1.86 2.10
CA HIS A 7 8.20 -0.42 1.84
C HIS A 7 7.55 -0.15 0.48
N VAL A 8 6.54 0.71 0.49
CA VAL A 8 5.83 1.19 -0.70
C VAL A 8 5.81 2.71 -0.73
N SER A 9 5.65 3.30 -1.90
CA SER A 9 5.53 4.75 -2.07
C SER A 9 4.71 5.06 -3.31
N ASP A 10 4.15 6.28 -3.37
CA ASP A 10 3.54 6.86 -4.56
C ASP A 10 2.43 5.99 -5.15
N ILE A 11 1.56 5.45 -4.29
CA ILE A 11 0.44 4.58 -4.71
C ILE A 11 -0.57 5.37 -5.55
N HIS A 12 -0.76 6.66 -5.23
CA HIS A 12 -1.71 7.55 -5.91
C HIS A 12 -3.12 6.96 -6.04
N PHE A 13 -3.74 6.54 -4.92
CA PHE A 13 -5.13 6.09 -4.92
C PHE A 13 -6.03 7.06 -5.69
N GLY A 14 -6.80 6.52 -6.63
CA GLY A 14 -7.54 7.25 -7.67
C GLY A 14 -7.05 6.93 -9.09
N VAL A 15 -5.78 6.57 -9.25
CA VAL A 15 -5.16 6.10 -10.51
C VAL A 15 -4.15 4.98 -10.27
N GLU A 16 -4.30 4.27 -9.15
CA GLU A 16 -3.33 3.29 -8.68
C GLU A 16 -3.10 2.14 -9.69
N ASN A 17 -1.87 1.63 -9.74
CA ASN A 17 -1.58 0.41 -10.49
C ASN A 17 -2.04 -0.81 -9.68
N ARG A 18 -3.25 -1.31 -10.01
CA ARG A 18 -3.87 -2.45 -9.32
C ARG A 18 -3.07 -3.74 -9.40
N ALA A 19 -2.34 -3.97 -10.49
CA ALA A 19 -1.49 -5.15 -10.61
C ALA A 19 -0.29 -5.09 -9.64
N ALA A 20 0.27 -3.88 -9.43
CA ALA A 20 1.31 -3.68 -8.44
C ALA A 20 0.79 -3.88 -7.01
N LEU A 21 -0.41 -3.37 -6.69
CA LEU A 21 -1.04 -3.60 -5.38
C LEU A 21 -1.25 -5.08 -5.10
N ALA A 22 -1.79 -5.84 -6.07
CA ALA A 22 -1.96 -7.28 -5.92
C ALA A 22 -0.63 -8.04 -5.74
N ALA A 23 0.44 -7.59 -6.41
CA ALA A 23 1.77 -8.16 -6.23
C ALA A 23 2.33 -7.89 -4.82
N VAL A 24 2.08 -6.69 -4.26
CA VAL A 24 2.45 -6.34 -2.88
C VAL A 24 1.66 -7.19 -1.89
N GLU A 25 0.35 -7.33 -2.05
CA GLU A 25 -0.49 -8.21 -1.23
C GLU A 25 0.03 -9.65 -1.22
N GLY A 26 0.35 -10.19 -2.39
CA GLY A 26 0.94 -11.54 -2.52
C GLY A 26 2.32 -11.66 -1.85
N ALA A 27 3.12 -10.60 -1.85
CA ALA A 27 4.39 -10.57 -1.13
C ALA A 27 4.18 -10.53 0.39
N ILE A 28 3.26 -9.69 0.89
CA ILE A 28 2.92 -9.62 2.32
C ILE A 28 2.43 -10.98 2.82
N ALA A 29 1.53 -11.64 2.08
CA ALA A 29 0.99 -12.94 2.45
C ALA A 29 2.06 -14.04 2.51
N ARG A 30 3.09 -13.98 1.66
CA ARG A 30 4.17 -14.97 1.60
C ARG A 30 5.27 -14.72 2.62
N GLU A 31 5.69 -13.47 2.78
CA GLU A 31 6.86 -13.11 3.59
C GLU A 31 6.50 -12.79 5.05
N ALA A 32 5.22 -12.53 5.35
CA ALA A 32 4.71 -12.17 6.67
C ALA A 32 5.57 -11.09 7.38
N PRO A 33 5.72 -9.89 6.79
CA PRO A 33 6.57 -8.84 7.33
C PRO A 33 6.03 -8.31 8.68
N ASP A 34 6.92 -7.76 9.49
CA ASP A 34 6.57 -7.16 10.79
C ASP A 34 5.79 -5.85 10.62
N ALA A 35 6.02 -5.12 9.53
CA ALA A 35 5.26 -3.94 9.18
C ALA A 35 5.33 -3.61 7.69
N LEU A 36 4.35 -2.83 7.24
CA LEU A 36 4.38 -2.12 5.97
C LEU A 36 4.52 -0.62 6.23
N VAL A 37 5.38 0.04 5.46
CA VAL A 37 5.61 1.49 5.52
C VAL A 37 5.28 2.09 4.16
N CYS A 38 4.45 3.13 4.15
CA CYS A 38 4.10 3.91 2.97
C CYS A 38 4.66 5.33 3.11
N THR A 39 5.51 5.81 2.19
CA THR A 39 6.31 7.03 2.38
C THR A 39 6.04 8.19 1.42
N GLY A 40 5.05 8.10 0.53
CA GLY A 40 4.78 9.18 -0.41
C GLY A 40 3.43 9.06 -1.11
N ASP A 41 2.91 10.21 -1.56
CA ASP A 41 1.74 10.43 -2.40
C ASP A 41 0.67 9.33 -2.36
N LEU A 42 0.09 9.18 -1.17
CA LEU A 42 -0.94 8.17 -0.88
C LEU A 42 -2.11 8.26 -1.86
N THR A 43 -2.58 9.47 -2.16
CA THR A 43 -3.73 9.71 -3.04
C THR A 43 -3.32 10.57 -4.22
N GLN A 44 -4.04 10.46 -5.33
CA GLN A 44 -3.76 11.28 -6.51
C GLN A 44 -4.20 12.74 -6.35
N ARG A 45 -5.33 13.00 -5.68
CA ARG A 45 -5.93 14.34 -5.55
C ARG A 45 -6.54 14.62 -4.17
N ALA A 46 -6.21 13.85 -3.14
CA ALA A 46 -6.71 14.02 -1.77
C ALA A 46 -8.25 14.01 -1.64
N LYS A 47 -8.95 13.24 -2.49
CA LYS A 47 -10.43 13.14 -2.40
C LYS A 47 -10.83 12.14 -1.33
N HIS A 48 -11.99 12.35 -0.71
CA HIS A 48 -12.55 11.42 0.29
C HIS A 48 -12.55 9.96 -0.20
N ARG A 49 -13.08 9.70 -1.40
CA ARG A 49 -13.10 8.36 -1.99
C ARG A 49 -11.70 7.73 -2.19
N GLU A 50 -10.66 8.55 -2.38
CA GLU A 50 -9.28 8.09 -2.59
C GLU A 50 -8.68 7.69 -1.24
N TYR A 51 -8.94 8.48 -0.18
CA TYR A 51 -8.60 8.09 1.18
C TYR A 51 -9.38 6.87 1.68
N GLU A 52 -10.66 6.75 1.32
CA GLU A 52 -11.44 5.55 1.62
C GLU A 52 -10.88 4.32 0.90
N ALA A 53 -10.42 4.46 -0.35
CA ALA A 53 -9.76 3.38 -1.07
C ALA A 53 -8.44 3.00 -0.39
N ALA A 54 -7.64 3.98 0.02
CA ALA A 54 -6.44 3.75 0.81
C ALA A 54 -6.76 3.00 2.10
N ALA A 55 -7.71 3.49 2.89
CA ALA A 55 -8.11 2.88 4.16
C ALA A 55 -8.58 1.44 3.98
N ARG A 56 -9.34 1.14 2.92
CA ARG A 56 -9.74 -0.24 2.60
C ARG A 56 -8.57 -1.14 2.22
N TRP A 57 -7.53 -0.60 1.60
CA TRP A 57 -6.37 -1.39 1.19
C TRP A 57 -5.41 -1.67 2.36
N PHE A 58 -5.26 -0.73 3.30
CA PHE A 58 -4.43 -0.93 4.50
C PHE A 58 -5.13 -1.68 5.66
N ALA A 59 -6.41 -2.01 5.51
CA ALA A 59 -7.21 -2.71 6.53
C ALA A 59 -6.90 -4.21 6.57
#